data_AF-A0A0Q6NXN2-F1
#
_entry.id   AF-A0A0Q6NXN2-F1
#
_cell.length_a   1.000
_cell.length_b   1.000
_cell.length_c   1.000
_cell.angle_alpha   90.00
_cell.angle_beta   90.00
_cell.angle_gamma   90.00
#
_symmetry.space_group_name_H-M   'P 1'
#
loop_
_entity.id
_entity.type
_entity.pdbx_description
1 polymer ?
#
loop_
_entity_poly.entity_id
_entity_poly.type
_entity_poly.pdbx_seq_one_letter_code
_entity_poly.pdbx_strand_id
1 'polypeptide(L)'
;MMPTVAMILFAAPALAAGMHSGTHDGHEMMIIGHPGMNAKADRTIAISMVENEDGSMAFDPVSVTVKKGETVRLAFTNEGEYDHEFVMDTHEQVMEHRAGMERLPDMEHADLNAIRVGPQGKGEIVWTFTSAGRFDFACLIPGHYELGMKGALKVTAN
;
A
#
# COMPACT_ATOMS: atom_id res chain seq x y z
N MET A 1 -57.93 32.61 30.47
CA MET A 1 -58.19 31.32 29.79
C MET A 1 -57.52 31.44 28.43
N MET A 2 -56.44 30.77 28.03
CA MET A 2 -55.65 29.62 28.49
C MET A 2 -54.15 29.98 28.44
N PRO A 3 -53.26 29.43 29.29
CA PRO A 3 -51.82 29.59 29.11
C PRO A 3 -51.32 28.60 28.05
N THR A 4 -50.68 29.12 27.00
CA THR A 4 -50.05 28.30 25.95
C THR A 4 -48.76 27.70 26.52
N VAL A 5 -48.71 26.37 26.61
CA VAL A 5 -47.54 25.59 27.04
C VAL A 5 -46.57 25.42 25.87
N ALA A 6 -45.28 25.55 26.18
CA ALA A 6 -44.12 25.46 25.30
C ALA A 6 -43.84 24.04 24.79
N MET A 7 -43.20 23.94 23.61
CA MET A 7 -42.23 22.89 23.31
C MET A 7 -41.14 23.46 22.39
N ILE A 8 -39.95 23.66 22.94
CA ILE A 8 -38.73 23.95 22.17
C ILE A 8 -38.01 22.61 22.00
N LEU A 9 -37.94 22.13 20.75
CA LEU A 9 -37.17 20.93 20.40
C LEU A 9 -35.68 21.33 20.34
N PHE A 10 -34.89 20.87 21.30
CA PHE A 10 -33.43 20.89 21.18
C PHE A 10 -32.99 19.68 20.35
N ALA A 11 -32.52 19.91 19.13
CA ALA A 11 -31.78 18.90 18.38
C ALA A 11 -30.34 18.83 18.92
N ALA A 12 -30.02 17.75 19.63
CA ALA A 12 -28.64 17.46 20.01
C ALA A 12 -27.90 16.85 18.81
N PRO A 13 -26.67 17.25 18.49
CA PRO A 13 -25.84 16.52 17.54
C PRO A 13 -25.42 15.19 18.18
N ALA A 14 -25.86 14.09 17.58
CA ALA A 14 -25.33 12.77 17.86
C ALA A 14 -23.91 12.70 17.29
N LEU A 15 -22.90 12.95 18.12
CA LEU A 15 -21.51 12.63 17.80
C LEU A 15 -21.35 11.11 17.92
N ALA A 16 -21.51 10.41 16.79
CA ALA A 16 -21.06 9.04 16.65
C ALA A 16 -19.52 9.04 16.59
N ALA A 17 -18.89 9.10 17.76
CA ALA A 17 -17.47 8.79 17.89
C ALA A 17 -17.31 7.29 17.68
N GLY A 18 -16.97 6.88 16.46
CA GLY A 18 -16.57 5.51 16.16
C GLY A 18 -15.28 5.19 16.94
N MET A 19 -15.41 4.38 17.99
CA MET A 19 -14.28 3.71 18.61
C MET A 19 -13.70 2.72 17.59
N HIS A 20 -12.56 3.07 16.99
CA HIS A 20 -11.69 2.07 16.39
C HIS A 20 -10.98 1.34 17.54
N SER A 21 -11.58 0.24 17.98
CA SER A 21 -10.89 -0.80 18.73
C SER A 21 -9.96 -1.54 17.77
N GLY A 22 -8.77 -0.99 17.60
CA GLY A 22 -7.64 -1.59 16.90
C GLY A 22 -6.37 -1.21 17.63
N THR A 23 -6.08 -1.94 18.71
CA THR A 23 -4.75 -1.94 19.32
C THR A 23 -3.78 -2.51 18.28
N HIS A 24 -3.04 -1.62 17.63
CA HIS A 24 -1.74 -1.94 17.06
C HIS A 24 -0.69 -1.24 17.92
N ASP A 25 -0.56 -1.73 19.15
CA ASP A 25 0.63 -1.45 19.96
C ASP A 25 1.82 -2.16 19.32
N GLY A 26 2.78 -1.37 18.86
CA GLY A 26 4.03 -1.84 18.27
C GLY A 26 3.96 -1.88 16.76
N HIS A 27 4.42 -0.80 16.11
CA HIS A 27 5.01 -0.93 14.78
C HIS A 27 6.18 -1.90 14.92
N GLU A 28 5.93 -3.19 14.73
CA GLU A 28 6.99 -4.13 14.42
C GLU A 28 7.69 -3.54 13.22
N MET A 29 8.92 -3.08 13.43
CA MET A 29 9.68 -2.39 12.40
C MET A 29 9.92 -3.41 11.30
N MET A 30 9.23 -3.26 10.16
CA MET A 30 9.45 -4.13 9.02
C MET A 30 10.92 -4.10 8.64
N ILE A 31 11.46 -5.27 8.28
CA ILE A 31 12.89 -5.41 7.94
C ILE A 31 13.27 -4.43 6.83
N ILE A 32 12.37 -4.20 5.87
CA ILE A 32 12.58 -3.34 4.71
C ILE A 32 12.58 -1.84 5.04
N GLY A 33 12.05 -1.42 6.19
CA GLY A 33 11.99 -0.01 6.58
C GLY A 33 10.71 0.39 7.28
N HIS A 34 10.33 1.66 7.10
CA HIS A 34 9.10 2.21 7.65
C HIS A 34 8.55 3.33 6.74
N PRO A 35 7.27 3.72 6.93
CA PRO A 35 6.72 4.89 6.26
C PRO A 35 7.60 6.13 6.46
N GLY A 36 7.81 6.86 5.38
CA GLY A 36 8.55 8.12 5.36
C GLY A 36 7.62 9.34 5.32
N MET A 37 8.19 10.52 5.54
CA MET A 37 7.44 11.77 5.42
C MET A 37 7.55 12.35 4.01
N ASN A 38 6.44 12.81 3.44
CA ASN A 38 6.38 13.40 2.10
C ASN A 38 7.45 14.50 1.87
N ALA A 39 7.62 15.39 2.85
CA ALA A 39 8.58 16.49 2.80
C ALA A 39 10.06 16.06 2.96
N LYS A 40 10.31 14.78 3.21
CA LYS A 40 11.64 14.20 3.45
C LYS A 40 12.07 13.21 2.36
N ALA A 41 11.30 13.08 1.28
CA ALA A 41 11.69 12.23 0.16
C ALA A 41 12.93 12.81 -0.54
N ASP A 42 13.99 12.01 -0.64
CA ASP A 42 15.23 12.33 -1.33
C ASP A 42 15.03 12.35 -2.86
N ARG A 43 14.18 11.45 -3.37
CA ARG A 43 13.74 11.43 -4.77
C ARG A 43 12.42 10.68 -4.96
N THR A 44 11.88 10.78 -6.17
CA THR A 44 10.73 10.02 -6.63
C THR A 44 11.16 8.94 -7.62
N ILE A 45 10.61 7.75 -7.48
CA ILE A 45 10.69 6.67 -8.47
C ILE A 45 9.28 6.48 -9.02
N ALA A 46 9.11 6.73 -10.31
CA ALA A 46 7.85 6.43 -11.01
C ALA A 46 7.80 4.92 -11.31
N ILE A 47 6.65 4.31 -11.05
CA ILE A 47 6.39 2.89 -11.30
C ILE A 47 5.05 2.79 -12.05
N SER A 48 5.08 2.29 -13.28
CA SER A 48 3.87 1.98 -14.05
C SER A 48 3.44 0.53 -13.79
N MET A 49 2.13 0.31 -13.72
CA MET A 49 1.51 -1.01 -13.65
C MET A 49 0.86 -1.29 -15.01
N VAL A 50 1.38 -2.29 -15.72
CA VAL A 50 1.14 -2.49 -17.15
C VAL A 50 0.53 -3.87 -17.41
N GLU A 51 -0.44 -3.91 -18.31
CA GLU A 51 -1.05 -5.11 -18.89
C GLU A 51 -0.63 -5.20 -20.36
N ASN A 52 0.07 -6.26 -20.74
CA ASN A 52 0.56 -6.46 -22.09
C ASN A 52 -0.46 -7.19 -22.97
N GLU A 53 -0.34 -7.03 -24.30
CA GLU A 53 -1.24 -7.67 -25.27
C GLU A 53 -1.21 -9.21 -25.23
N ASP A 54 -0.12 -9.80 -24.75
CA ASP A 54 0.02 -11.25 -24.56
C ASP A 54 -0.61 -11.78 -23.26
N GLY A 55 -1.25 -10.90 -22.49
CA GLY A 55 -1.87 -11.19 -21.20
C GLY A 55 -0.90 -11.17 -20.02
N SER A 56 0.40 -10.96 -20.23
CA SER A 56 1.34 -10.77 -19.13
C SER A 56 1.11 -9.42 -18.44
N MET A 57 1.45 -9.36 -17.15
CA MET A 57 1.34 -8.16 -16.34
C MET A 57 2.72 -7.83 -15.76
N ALA A 58 3.06 -6.55 -15.67
CA ALA A 58 4.37 -6.12 -15.23
C ALA A 58 4.33 -4.79 -14.47
N PHE A 59 5.33 -4.60 -13.61
CA PHE A 59 5.73 -3.27 -13.17
C PHE A 59 6.80 -2.73 -14.11
N ASP A 60 6.78 -1.44 -14.40
CA ASP A 60 7.89 -0.74 -15.05
C ASP A 60 8.38 0.40 -14.16
N PRO A 61 9.59 0.31 -13.56
CA PRO A 61 10.59 -0.74 -13.77
C PRO A 61 10.33 -2.03 -12.96
N VAL A 62 10.75 -3.19 -13.51
CA VAL A 62 10.76 -4.49 -12.80
C VAL A 62 11.87 -4.61 -11.74
N SER A 63 12.76 -3.62 -11.66
CA SER A 63 13.80 -3.58 -10.64
C SER A 63 14.04 -2.17 -10.13
N VAL A 64 14.09 -2.03 -8.80
CA VAL A 64 14.33 -0.78 -8.11
C VAL A 64 15.60 -0.91 -7.28
N THR A 65 16.47 0.11 -7.32
CA THR A 65 17.67 0.17 -6.46
C THR A 65 17.68 1.48 -5.67
N VAL A 66 17.80 1.33 -4.35
CA VAL A 66 17.83 2.40 -3.36
C VAL A 66 18.99 2.19 -2.38
N LYS A 67 19.28 3.17 -1.54
CA LYS A 67 20.33 3.09 -0.51
C LYS A 67 19.74 2.93 0.88
N LYS A 68 20.47 2.28 1.78
CA LYS A 68 20.13 2.25 3.19
C LYS A 68 20.09 3.69 3.76
N GLY A 69 18.99 4.05 4.40
CA GLY A 69 18.71 5.37 4.96
C GLY A 69 18.02 6.32 3.98
N GLU A 70 17.87 5.95 2.71
CA GLU A 70 17.18 6.76 1.72
C GLU A 70 15.67 6.75 1.97
N THR A 71 15.05 7.93 1.89
CA THR A 71 13.59 8.08 1.85
C THR A 71 13.16 8.32 0.42
N VAL A 72 12.37 7.41 -0.15
CA VAL A 72 11.93 7.48 -1.55
C VAL A 72 10.42 7.61 -1.61
N ARG A 73 9.95 8.45 -2.53
CA ARG A 73 8.56 8.44 -2.98
C ARG A 73 8.42 7.47 -4.15
N LEU A 74 7.71 6.36 -3.94
CA LEU A 74 7.29 5.46 -5.00
C LEU A 74 5.95 5.99 -5.53
N ALA A 75 5.95 6.50 -6.76
CA ALA A 75 4.77 7.09 -7.39
C ALA A 75 4.23 6.13 -8.45
N PHE A 76 3.02 5.64 -8.24
CA PHE A 76 2.39 4.61 -9.06
C PHE A 76 1.43 5.22 -10.07
N THR A 77 1.46 4.70 -11.29
CA THR A 77 0.41 4.90 -12.29
C THR A 77 -0.08 3.54 -12.74
N ASN A 78 -1.38 3.29 -12.61
CA ASN A 78 -1.99 2.13 -13.23
C ASN A 78 -2.38 2.49 -14.66
N GLU A 79 -1.74 1.84 -15.64
CA GLU A 79 -1.99 2.06 -17.06
C GLU A 79 -2.96 1.01 -17.64
N GLY A 80 -3.33 0.01 -16.84
CA GLY A 80 -4.19 -1.10 -17.21
C GLY A 80 -5.67 -0.89 -16.89
N GLU A 81 -6.44 -1.96 -17.13
CA GLU A 81 -7.89 -2.03 -16.97
C GLU A 81 -8.30 -2.74 -15.67
N TYR A 82 -7.37 -3.42 -14.98
CA TYR A 82 -7.62 -4.09 -13.71
C TYR A 82 -7.09 -3.29 -12.52
N ASP A 83 -7.66 -3.54 -11.35
CA ASP A 83 -7.02 -3.14 -10.09
C ASP A 83 -5.62 -3.75 -10.03
N HIS A 84 -4.65 -2.96 -9.60
CA HIS A 84 -3.32 -3.45 -9.30
C HIS A 84 -2.95 -3.12 -7.87
N GLU A 85 -2.06 -3.94 -7.33
CA GLU A 85 -1.50 -3.77 -6.02
C GLU A 85 0.02 -3.74 -6.12
N PHE A 86 0.66 -3.02 -5.21
CA PHE A 86 2.09 -3.11 -4.96
C PHE A 86 2.30 -3.40 -3.49
N VAL A 87 2.94 -4.52 -3.16
CA VAL A 87 3.41 -4.88 -1.81
C VAL A 87 4.92 -5.04 -1.89
N MET A 88 5.68 -4.48 -0.95
CA MET A 88 7.14 -4.66 -0.87
C MET A 88 7.61 -5.22 0.47
N ASP A 89 8.35 -6.31 0.48
CA ASP A 89 8.93 -6.90 1.69
C ASP A 89 10.07 -7.88 1.34
N THR A 90 10.56 -8.65 2.30
CA THR A 90 11.37 -9.82 2.04
C THR A 90 10.59 -10.84 1.20
N HIS A 91 11.31 -11.65 0.43
CA HIS A 91 10.69 -12.69 -0.39
C HIS A 91 9.75 -13.59 0.42
N GLU A 92 10.17 -14.02 1.60
CA GLU A 92 9.38 -14.88 2.49
C GLU A 92 8.06 -14.22 2.89
N GLN A 93 8.09 -12.96 3.33
CA GLN A 93 6.89 -12.21 3.71
C GLN A 93 5.95 -11.95 2.52
N VAL A 94 6.49 -11.67 1.33
CA VAL A 94 5.66 -11.52 0.12
C VAL A 94 4.96 -12.84 -0.22
N MET A 95 5.64 -13.98 -0.09
CA MET A 95 5.02 -15.29 -0.36
C MET A 95 4.00 -15.69 0.71
N GLU A 96 4.26 -15.36 1.98
CA GLU A 96 3.31 -15.57 3.06
C GLU A 96 2.03 -14.76 2.86
N HIS A 97 2.17 -13.46 2.54
CA HIS A 97 1.05 -12.59 2.21
C HIS A 97 0.27 -13.17 1.01
N ARG A 98 0.95 -13.57 -0.06
CA ARG A 98 0.31 -14.20 -1.24
C ARG A 98 -0.53 -15.42 -0.84
N ALA A 99 0.02 -16.31 -0.01
CA ALA A 99 -0.69 -17.48 0.48
C ALA A 99 -1.87 -17.12 1.39
N GLY A 100 -1.83 -15.97 2.09
CA GLY A 100 -2.96 -15.41 2.82
C GLY A 100 -4.09 -14.98 1.88
N MET A 101 -3.77 -14.19 0.86
CA MET A 101 -4.73 -13.72 -0.15
C MET A 101 -5.40 -14.87 -0.92
N GLU A 102 -4.67 -15.96 -1.20
CA GLU A 102 -5.26 -17.15 -1.84
C GLU A 102 -6.29 -17.86 -0.95
N ARG A 103 -6.13 -17.81 0.37
CA ARG A 103 -7.05 -18.45 1.32
C ARG A 103 -8.27 -17.58 1.60
N LEU A 104 -8.09 -16.27 1.63
CA LEU A 104 -9.09 -15.29 2.05
C LEU A 104 -9.13 -14.10 1.06
N PRO A 105 -9.54 -14.32 -0.20
CA PRO A 105 -9.40 -13.33 -1.28
C PRO A 105 -10.27 -12.07 -1.11
N ASP A 106 -11.34 -12.17 -0.32
CA ASP A 106 -12.29 -11.06 -0.10
C ASP A 106 -11.93 -10.19 1.12
N MET A 107 -10.84 -10.49 1.83
CA MET A 107 -10.42 -9.64 2.94
C MET A 107 -9.66 -8.42 2.44
N GLU A 108 -10.15 -7.24 2.81
CA GLU A 108 -9.43 -5.99 2.59
C GLU A 108 -8.30 -5.86 3.61
N HIS A 109 -7.08 -5.62 3.13
CA HIS A 109 -5.89 -5.46 3.95
C HIS A 109 -5.22 -4.13 3.63
N ALA A 110 -4.96 -3.35 4.67
CA ALA A 110 -4.31 -2.05 4.57
C ALA A 110 -2.95 -2.13 5.25
N ASP A 111 -1.97 -2.69 4.54
CA ASP A 111 -0.60 -2.76 5.02
C ASP A 111 0.16 -1.48 4.69
N LEU A 112 1.04 -1.06 5.59
CA LEU A 112 1.79 0.20 5.44
C LEU A 112 2.79 0.17 4.27
N ASN A 113 3.25 -1.02 3.88
CA ASN A 113 4.14 -1.28 2.76
C ASN A 113 3.38 -1.71 1.49
N ALA A 114 2.06 -1.50 1.45
CA ALA A 114 1.20 -1.86 0.34
C ALA A 114 0.35 -0.68 -0.17
N ILE A 115 -0.05 -0.74 -1.43
CA ILE A 115 -1.05 0.15 -2.01
C ILE A 115 -1.83 -0.55 -3.10
N ARG A 116 -3.15 -0.33 -3.15
CA ARG A 116 -4.01 -0.70 -4.27
C ARG A 116 -4.34 0.51 -5.12
N VAL A 117 -4.21 0.37 -6.44
CA VAL A 117 -4.44 1.43 -7.42
C VAL A 117 -5.42 0.91 -8.47
N GLY A 118 -6.60 1.53 -8.53
CA GLY A 118 -7.61 1.18 -9.53
C GLY A 118 -7.20 1.56 -10.97
N PRO A 119 -7.97 1.12 -11.97
CA PRO A 119 -7.68 1.34 -13.39
C PRO A 119 -7.48 2.81 -13.72
N GLN A 120 -6.47 3.13 -14.53
CA GLN A 120 -6.08 4.50 -14.90
C GLN A 120 -5.75 5.41 -13.69
N GLY A 121 -5.60 4.81 -12.51
CA GLY A 121 -5.42 5.49 -11.23
C GLY A 121 -3.98 5.85 -10.96
N LYS A 122 -3.79 6.64 -9.89
CA LYS A 122 -2.49 7.02 -9.36
C LYS A 122 -2.46 6.87 -7.86
N GLY A 123 -1.29 6.54 -7.32
CA GLY A 123 -1.08 6.38 -5.89
C GLY A 123 0.38 6.62 -5.52
N GLU A 124 0.67 6.71 -4.23
CA GLU A 124 2.06 6.84 -3.77
C GLU A 124 2.28 6.17 -2.41
N ILE A 125 3.49 5.64 -2.24
CA ILE A 125 4.05 5.24 -0.95
C ILE A 125 5.32 6.06 -0.75
N VAL A 126 5.48 6.69 0.42
CA VAL A 126 6.77 7.25 0.83
C VAL A 126 7.38 6.36 1.88
N TRP A 127 8.62 5.93 1.64
CA TRP A 127 9.26 4.90 2.44
C TRP A 127 10.71 5.23 2.75
N THR A 128 11.14 5.00 3.99
CA THR A 128 12.54 5.07 4.40
C THR A 128 13.11 3.66 4.52
N PHE A 129 14.10 3.33 3.69
CA PHE A 129 14.70 1.99 3.66
C PHE A 129 15.79 1.85 4.73
N THR A 130 15.61 1.02 5.75
CA THR A 130 16.53 0.99 6.90
C THR A 130 17.52 -0.19 6.91
N SER A 131 17.31 -1.19 6.05
CA SER A 131 18.16 -2.39 5.97
C SER A 131 18.70 -2.59 4.57
N ALA A 132 20.03 -2.75 4.45
CA ALA A 132 20.64 -3.15 3.18
C ALA A 132 20.34 -4.63 2.90
N GLY A 133 20.05 -4.98 1.66
CA GLY A 133 19.64 -6.33 1.32
C GLY A 133 18.92 -6.44 -0.02
N ARG A 134 18.38 -7.63 -0.26
CA ARG A 134 17.47 -7.91 -1.38
C ARG A 134 16.08 -8.13 -0.81
N PHE A 135 15.14 -7.47 -1.43
CA PHE A 135 13.72 -7.50 -1.16
C PHE A 135 12.99 -7.68 -2.48
N ASP A 136 11.70 -7.98 -2.40
CA ASP A 136 10.85 -8.14 -3.55
C ASP A 136 9.68 -7.16 -3.45
N PHE A 137 9.08 -6.88 -4.61
CA PHE A 137 7.75 -6.32 -4.66
C PHE A 137 6.87 -7.09 -5.64
N ALA A 138 5.56 -7.11 -5.39
CA ALA A 138 4.62 -7.89 -6.16
C ALA A 138 3.20 -7.32 -6.12
N CYS A 139 2.39 -7.67 -7.12
CA CYS A 139 0.94 -7.61 -7.03
C CYS A 139 0.43 -8.98 -6.56
N LEU A 140 -0.35 -9.01 -5.48
CA LEU A 140 -0.84 -10.26 -4.87
C LEU A 140 -2.33 -10.48 -5.10
N ILE A 141 -2.93 -9.68 -5.99
CA ILE A 141 -4.27 -9.95 -6.52
C ILE A 141 -4.22 -11.32 -7.22
N PRO A 142 -5.18 -12.23 -6.92
CA PRO A 142 -5.15 -13.59 -7.45
C PRO A 142 -4.92 -13.64 -8.97
N GLY A 143 -3.86 -14.34 -9.39
CA GLY A 143 -3.46 -14.47 -10.80
C GLY A 143 -2.42 -13.47 -11.29
N HIS A 144 -2.33 -12.26 -10.71
CA HIS A 144 -1.46 -11.20 -11.23
C HIS A 144 0.04 -11.55 -11.04
N TYR A 145 0.39 -12.16 -9.91
CA TYR A 145 1.75 -12.65 -9.65
C TYR A 145 2.20 -13.69 -10.68
N GLU A 146 1.32 -14.61 -11.05
CA GLU A 146 1.58 -15.70 -12.00
C GLU A 146 1.74 -15.15 -13.43
N LEU A 147 1.01 -14.09 -13.75
CA LEU A 147 1.12 -13.36 -15.02
C LEU A 147 2.38 -12.49 -15.12
N GLY A 148 3.22 -12.47 -14.08
CA GLY A 148 4.54 -11.85 -14.11
C GLY A 148 4.68 -10.58 -13.28
N MET A 149 3.62 -10.16 -12.57
CA MET A 149 3.59 -8.89 -11.86
C MET A 149 4.37 -8.91 -10.54
N LYS A 150 5.69 -8.96 -10.67
CA LYS A 150 6.69 -9.02 -9.60
C LYS A 150 7.97 -8.34 -10.03
N GLY A 151 8.73 -7.84 -9.06
CA GLY A 151 10.01 -7.20 -9.31
C GLY A 151 10.94 -7.25 -8.11
N ALA A 152 12.18 -6.84 -8.36
CA ALA A 152 13.25 -6.91 -7.37
C ALA A 152 13.56 -5.53 -6.79
N LEU A 153 13.64 -5.43 -5.47
CA LEU A 153 14.06 -4.24 -4.75
C LEU A 153 15.41 -4.47 -4.07
N LYS A 154 16.44 -3.75 -4.51
CA LYS A 154 17.78 -3.81 -3.93
C LYS A 154 18.04 -2.59 -3.08
N VAL A 155 18.36 -2.80 -1.80
CA VAL A 155 18.85 -1.75 -0.91
C VAL A 155 20.36 -1.91 -0.77
N THR A 156 21.13 -0.99 -1.34
CA THR A 156 22.60 -1.02 -1.22
C THR A 156 23.05 -0.50 0.14
N ALA A 157 24.24 -0.93 0.58
CA ALA A 157 24.94 -0.25 1.65
C ALA A 157 25.27 1.20 1.24
N ASN A 158 25.57 2.03 2.23
CA ASN A 158 26.10 3.39 2.03
C ASN A 158 27.59 3.37 1.80
#